data_AF-A0A3D3H0R0-F1
#
_entry.id   AF-A0A3D3H0R0-F1
#
_cell.length_a   1.000
_cell.length_b   1.000
_cell.length_c   1.000
_cell.angle_alpha   90.00
_cell.angle_beta   90.00
_cell.angle_gamma   90.00
#
_symmetry.space_group_name_H-M   'P 1'
#
loop_
_entity.id
_entity.type
_entity.pdbx_description
1 polymer ?
#
loop_
_entity_poly.entity_id
_entity_poly.type
_entity_poly.pdbx_seq_one_letter_code
_entity_poly.pdbx_strand_id
1 'polypeptide(L)' 'TPTPTPTETEYVSGTSYVAGEIVSNVGNMYQCDIAGWCSSASDYYYAPGTGAAWTSAWTLVE' A
#
# COMPACT_ATOMS: atom_id res chain seq x y z
N THR A 1 -13.15 16.36 -10.40
CA THR A 1 -13.04 14.90 -10.34
C THR A 1 -13.45 14.47 -8.95
N PRO A 2 -14.41 13.55 -8.77
CA PRO A 2 -14.74 13.09 -7.41
C PRO A 2 -13.48 12.46 -6.82
N THR A 3 -12.95 13.06 -5.76
CA THR A 3 -11.95 12.40 -4.91
C THR A 3 -12.57 11.09 -4.46
N PRO A 4 -12.00 9.91 -4.80
CA PRO A 4 -12.52 8.67 -4.24
C PRO A 4 -12.36 8.77 -2.73
N THR A 5 -13.48 8.78 -2.01
CA THR A 5 -13.51 8.35 -0.60
C THR A 5 -12.68 7.06 -0.54
N PRO A 6 -11.74 6.90 0.41
CA PRO A 6 -10.95 5.69 0.51
C PRO A 6 -11.90 4.55 0.86
N THR A 7 -12.47 3.91 -0.16
CA THR A 7 -13.06 2.59 -0.04
C THR A 7 -11.89 1.71 0.33
N GLU A 8 -11.92 1.19 1.55
CA GLU A 8 -10.94 0.26 2.11
C GLU A 8 -10.63 -0.85 1.10
N THR A 9 -9.57 -0.64 0.32
CA THR A 9 -9.17 -1.53 -0.76
C THR A 9 -8.09 -2.44 -0.19
N GLU A 10 -8.35 -3.74 -0.17
CA GLU A 10 -7.38 -4.71 0.32
C GLU A 10 -6.13 -4.71 -0.57
N TYR A 11 -4.96 -4.72 0.05
CA TYR A 11 -3.68 -4.82 -0.66
C TYR A 11 -3.58 -6.17 -1.38
N VAL A 12 -3.11 -6.12 -2.63
CA VAL A 12 -2.86 -7.26 -3.51
C VAL A 12 -1.53 -7.01 -4.23
N SER A 13 -0.55 -7.90 -4.05
CA SER A 13 0.75 -7.79 -4.71
C SER A 13 0.66 -7.71 -6.22
N GLY A 14 1.54 -6.88 -6.82
CA GLY A 14 1.61 -6.69 -8.26
C GLY A 14 0.49 -5.80 -8.83
N THR A 15 -0.43 -5.32 -8.00
CA THR A 15 -1.39 -4.28 -8.37
C THR A 15 -0.67 -2.96 -8.60
N SER A 16 -1.09 -2.21 -9.60
CA SER A 16 -0.54 -0.87 -9.86
C SER A 16 -1.17 0.15 -8.90
N TYR A 17 -0.42 0.51 -7.85
CA TYR A 17 -0.78 1.55 -6.89
C TYR A 17 -0.11 2.89 -7.24
N VAL A 18 -0.77 3.99 -6.90
CA VAL A 18 -0.21 5.35 -7.02
C VAL A 18 0.21 5.92 -5.66
N ALA A 19 1.15 6.87 -5.65
CA ALA A 19 1.53 7.54 -4.42
C ALA A 19 0.34 8.32 -3.84
N GLY A 20 0.12 8.20 -2.53
CA GLY A 20 -1.04 8.73 -1.80
C GLY A 20 -2.24 7.78 -1.74
N GLU A 21 -2.23 6.66 -2.47
CA GLU A 21 -3.29 5.66 -2.40
C GLU A 21 -3.27 4.92 -1.05
N ILE A 22 -4.45 4.69 -0.47
CA ILE A 22 -4.59 4.04 0.84
C ILE A 22 -5.19 2.64 0.64
N VAL A 23 -4.52 1.63 1.19
CA VAL A 23 -4.94 0.23 1.16
C VAL A 23 -5.02 -0.34 2.57
N SER A 24 -5.81 -1.39 2.78
CA SER A 24 -5.80 -2.18 4.00
C SER A 24 -4.90 -3.41 3.85
N ASN A 25 -4.15 -3.73 4.89
CA ASN A 25 -3.47 -5.02 5.02
C ASN A 25 -3.33 -5.40 6.48
N VAL A 26 -3.49 -6.68 6.81
CA VAL A 26 -3.32 -7.21 8.18
C VAL A 26 -4.02 -6.37 9.28
N GLY A 27 -5.22 -5.87 8.97
CA GLY A 27 -6.05 -5.10 9.90
C GLY A 27 -5.62 -3.65 10.13
N ASN A 28 -4.71 -3.12 9.32
CA ASN A 28 -4.25 -1.73 9.39
C ASN A 28 -4.35 -1.06 8.01
N MET A 29 -4.34 0.27 7.98
CA MET A 29 -4.38 1.08 6.76
C MET A 29 -2.99 1.61 6.44
N TYR A 30 -2.63 1.63 5.15
CA TYR A 30 -1.32 2.05 4.70
C TYR A 30 -1.44 2.94 3.48
N GLN A 31 -0.74 4.07 3.51
CA GLN A 31 -0.63 4.97 2.38
C GLN A 31 0.61 4.63 1.58
N CYS A 32 0.46 4.48 0.26
CA CYS A 32 1.58 4.30 -0.64
C CYS A 32 2.42 5.59 -0.74
N ASP A 33 3.71 5.51 -0.50
CA ASP A 33 4.62 6.64 -0.65
C ASP A 33 5.38 6.58 -1.99
N ILE A 34 5.76 5.39 -2.43
CA ILE A 34 6.54 5.17 -3.65
C ILE A 34 5.83 4.15 -4.54
N ALA A 35 5.07 4.66 -5.52
CA ALA A 35 4.24 3.87 -6.44
C ALA A 35 4.93 2.62 -7.01
N GLY A 36 6.20 2.74 -7.43
CA GLY A 36 6.95 1.62 -7.99
C GLY A 36 7.24 0.48 -7.00
N TRP A 37 7.35 0.78 -5.71
CA TRP A 37 7.56 -0.24 -4.67
C TRP A 37 6.25 -0.78 -4.14
N CYS A 38 5.24 0.08 -3.96
CA CYS A 38 3.88 -0.34 -3.63
C CYS A 38 3.34 -1.34 -4.66
N SER A 39 3.64 -1.11 -5.93
CA SER A 39 3.21 -1.96 -7.05
C SER A 39 4.06 -3.21 -7.28
N SER A 40 4.96 -3.53 -6.35
CA SER A 40 5.80 -4.71 -6.47
C SER A 40 4.96 -5.98 -6.33
N ALA A 41 5.28 -7.01 -7.11
CA ALA A 41 4.72 -8.34 -6.95
C ALA A 41 5.35 -9.13 -5.78
N SER A 42 6.33 -8.56 -5.08
CA SER A 42 7.02 -9.23 -3.98
C SER A 42 6.46 -8.86 -2.62
N ASP A 43 5.60 -9.73 -2.08
CA ASP A 43 5.06 -9.57 -0.73
C ASP A 43 6.13 -9.59 0.34
N TYR A 44 7.17 -10.42 0.16
CA TYR A 44 8.26 -10.53 1.12
C TYR A 44 8.98 -9.20 1.37
N TYR A 45 9.07 -8.30 0.38
CA TYR A 45 9.76 -7.03 0.54
C TYR A 45 8.80 -5.89 0.86
N TYR A 46 7.74 -5.71 0.06
CA TYR A 46 6.97 -4.47 0.07
C TYR A 46 5.49 -4.65 0.41
N ALA A 47 5.05 -5.83 0.88
CA ALA A 47 3.70 -5.92 1.43
C ALA A 47 3.56 -5.01 2.67
N PRO A 48 2.59 -4.09 2.71
CA PRO A 48 2.45 -3.12 3.80
C PRO A 48 2.25 -3.82 5.15
N GLY A 49 3.06 -3.49 6.16
CA GLY A 49 2.97 -4.08 7.49
C GLY A 49 3.64 -5.44 7.69
N THR A 50 3.95 -6.19 6.62
CA THR A 50 4.52 -7.54 6.71
C THR A 50 5.83 -7.74 5.96
N GLY A 51 6.12 -6.94 4.94
CA GLY A 51 7.33 -7.06 4.12
C GLY A 51 8.61 -6.57 4.82
N ALA A 52 9.75 -7.18 4.56
CA ALA A 52 11.03 -6.85 5.19
C ALA A 52 11.47 -5.38 4.98
N ALA A 53 10.96 -4.71 3.94
CA ALA A 53 11.24 -3.32 3.61
C ALA A 53 9.95 -2.50 3.40
N TRP A 54 8.83 -2.92 3.99
CA TRP A 54 7.53 -2.28 3.71
C TRP A 54 7.53 -0.78 4.04
N THR A 55 8.23 -0.37 5.10
CA THR A 55 8.32 1.03 5.56
C THR A 55 9.01 1.97 4.58
N SER A 56 9.70 1.44 3.57
CA SER A 56 10.27 2.26 2.51
C SER A 56 9.24 2.58 1.42
N ALA A 57 8.20 1.75 1.28
CA ALA A 57 7.16 1.89 0.26
C ALA A 57 5.85 2.47 0.80
N TRP A 58 5.55 2.23 2.07
CA TRP A 58 4.28 2.56 2.70
C TRP A 58 4.45 3.24 4.05
N THR A 59 3.51 4.12 4.36
CA THR A 59 3.33 4.72 5.68
C THR A 59 2.08 4.16 6.34
N LEU A 60 2.19 3.70 7.59
CA LEU A 60 1.04 3.31 8.39
C LEU A 60 0.16 4.54 8.66
N VAL A 61 -1.13 4.42 8.35
CA VAL A 61 -2.14 5.44 8.63
C VAL A 61 -2.79 5.08 9.97
N GLU A 62 -2.62 5.95 10.98
CA GLU A 62 -3.28 5.81 12.29
C GLU A 62 -4.77 6.14 12.25
#